data_AF-A0A7R7CL87-F1
#
_entry.id   AF-A0A7R7CL87-F1
#
_cell.length_a   1.000
_cell.length_b   1.000
_cell.length_c   1.000
_cell.angle_alpha   90.00
_cell.angle_beta   90.00
_cell.angle_gamma   90.00
#
_symmetry.space_group_name_H-M   'P 1'
#
loop_
_entity.id
_entity.type
_entity.pdbx_description
1 polymer ?
#
loop_
_entity_poly.entity_id
_entity_poly.type
_entity_poly.pdbx_seq_one_letter_code
_entity_poly.pdbx_strand_id
1 'polypeptide(L)'
;MKLSDIPPEMARDYLRGIIDRNKPPSEHVAWRVHINLDIDGRRKLWAADKYLEVLQTMGVGIEKRRVGLSEIREFLAGLLIDAAAQADVAEDVAVELSVAGLHMIKEAELHLDRFGIMRTVESRPSKNYGGKKR
;
A
#
# COMPACT_ATOMS: atom_id res chain seq x y z
N MET A 1 -1.32 -12.92 13.52
CA MET A 1 -1.86 -12.85 12.15
C MET A 1 -0.71 -13.07 11.18
N LYS A 2 -0.89 -13.90 10.15
CA LYS A 2 0.18 -14.17 9.17
C LYS A 2 0.00 -13.26 7.96
N LEU A 3 1.10 -12.82 7.35
CA LEU A 3 1.06 -12.00 6.14
C LEU A 3 0.35 -12.71 4.97
N SER A 4 0.38 -14.05 4.95
CA SER A 4 -0.33 -14.87 3.97
C SER A 4 -1.86 -14.74 4.02
N ASP A 5 -2.41 -14.25 5.13
CA ASP A 5 -3.86 -14.19 5.34
C ASP A 5 -4.50 -13.01 4.59
N ILE A 6 -3.72 -12.00 4.22
CA ILE A 6 -4.16 -10.85 3.40
C ILE A 6 -3.28 -10.80 2.15
N PRO A 7 -3.79 -11.21 0.97
CA PRO A 7 -3.01 -11.14 -0.25
C PRO A 7 -2.70 -9.68 -0.64
N PRO A 8 -1.59 -9.44 -1.38
CA PRO A 8 -1.15 -8.09 -1.71
C PRO A 8 -2.19 -7.30 -2.51
N GLU A 9 -3.03 -7.99 -3.31
CA GLU A 9 -4.13 -7.39 -4.05
C GLU A 9 -5.18 -6.77 -3.13
N MET A 10 -5.50 -7.44 -2.01
CA MET A 10 -6.45 -6.90 -1.02
C MET A 10 -5.90 -5.66 -0.32
N ALA A 11 -4.60 -5.64 -0.01
CA ALA A 11 -3.93 -4.47 0.55
C ALA A 11 -3.90 -3.31 -0.47
N ARG A 12 -3.55 -3.59 -1.74
CA ARG A 12 -3.59 -2.63 -2.84
C ARG A 12 -4.99 -2.04 -3.03
N ASP A 13 -6.02 -2.88 -3.14
CA ASP A 13 -7.39 -2.45 -3.40
C ASP A 13 -7.94 -1.60 -2.27
N TYR A 14 -7.52 -1.87 -1.03
CA TYR A 14 -7.83 -1.02 0.11
C TYR A 14 -7.22 0.39 -0.03
N LEU A 15 -5.94 0.49 -0.36
CA LEU A 15 -5.28 1.79 -0.61
C LEU A 15 -5.92 2.51 -1.80
N ARG A 16 -6.24 1.80 -2.88
CA ARG A 16 -6.94 2.36 -4.04
C ARG A 16 -8.33 2.90 -3.66
N GLY A 17 -9.08 2.17 -2.84
CA GLY A 17 -10.36 2.62 -2.32
C GLY A 17 -10.26 3.89 -1.48
N ILE A 18 -9.17 4.07 -0.71
CA ILE A 18 -8.90 5.32 0.00
C ILE A 18 -8.72 6.47 -1.00
N ILE A 19 -7.89 6.28 -2.03
CA ILE A 19 -7.61 7.29 -3.06
C ILE A 19 -8.90 7.68 -3.80
N ASP A 20 -9.69 6.69 -4.22
CA ASP A 20 -10.89 6.90 -5.02
C ASP A 20 -11.98 7.67 -4.28
N ARG A 21 -12.17 7.37 -2.99
CA ARG A 21 -13.15 8.07 -2.14
C ARG A 21 -12.74 9.51 -1.79
N ASN A 22 -11.47 9.84 -1.99
CA ASN A 22 -10.88 11.08 -1.49
C ASN A 22 -10.22 11.92 -2.60
N LYS A 23 -10.69 11.77 -3.84
CA LYS A 23 -10.24 12.58 -4.97
C LYS A 23 -10.53 14.05 -4.68
N PRO A 24 -9.53 14.95 -4.85
CA PRO A 24 -9.73 16.36 -4.60
C PRO A 24 -10.79 16.91 -5.56
N PRO A 25 -11.79 17.67 -5.07
CA PRO A 25 -12.82 18.26 -5.92
C PRO A 25 -12.30 19.37 -6.85
N SER A 26 -11.11 19.93 -6.58
CA SER A 26 -10.38 20.86 -7.46
C SER A 26 -8.90 20.98 -7.07
N GLU A 27 -8.03 21.49 -7.96
CA GLU A 27 -6.57 21.60 -7.74
C GLU A 27 -6.13 22.63 -6.68
N HIS A 28 -7.04 23.44 -6.13
CA HIS A 28 -6.67 24.64 -5.35
C HIS A 28 -7.29 24.74 -3.94
N VAL A 29 -7.96 23.71 -3.45
CA VAL A 29 -8.53 23.71 -2.10
C VAL A 29 -7.68 22.85 -1.17
N ALA A 30 -7.34 23.38 0.01
CA ALA A 30 -6.79 22.60 1.10
C ALA A 30 -7.82 21.52 1.49
N TRP A 31 -7.61 20.31 0.99
CA TRP A 31 -8.50 19.17 1.16
C TRP A 31 -7.92 18.25 2.23
N ARG A 32 -8.73 17.99 3.26
CA ARG A 32 -8.40 17.06 4.35
C ARG A 32 -9.20 15.80 4.14
N VAL A 33 -8.51 14.66 4.13
CA VAL A 33 -9.07 13.35 3.83
C VAL A 33 -9.29 12.60 5.14
N HIS A 34 -10.53 12.26 5.45
CA HIS A 34 -10.82 11.42 6.61
C HIS A 34 -10.85 9.96 6.18
N ILE A 35 -10.00 9.14 6.80
CA ILE A 35 -9.99 7.70 6.62
C ILE A 35 -10.46 7.05 7.91
N ASN A 36 -11.56 6.32 7.82
CA ASN A 36 -11.98 5.44 8.90
C ASN A 36 -11.16 4.15 8.81
N LEU A 37 -10.34 3.92 9.83
CA LEU A 37 -9.51 2.74 10.04
C LEU A 37 -10.19 1.87 11.08
N ASP A 38 -11.10 1.02 10.61
CA ASP A 38 -11.65 -0.10 11.37
C ASP A 38 -10.59 -1.20 11.56
N ILE A 39 -10.92 -2.25 12.33
CA ILE A 39 -9.98 -3.37 12.58
C ILE A 39 -9.47 -3.98 11.27
N ASP A 40 -10.33 -4.15 10.27
CA ASP A 40 -9.98 -4.74 8.99
C ASP A 40 -9.10 -3.80 8.14
N GLY A 41 -9.41 -2.51 8.11
CA GLY A 41 -8.59 -1.47 7.49
C GLY A 41 -7.19 -1.40 8.08
N ARG A 42 -7.07 -1.44 9.42
CA ARG A 42 -5.76 -1.49 10.11
C ARG A 42 -4.96 -2.73 9.70
N ARG A 43 -5.60 -3.89 9.58
CA ARG A 43 -4.96 -5.13 9.13
C ARG A 43 -4.47 -5.04 7.68
N LYS A 44 -5.26 -4.44 6.79
CA LYS A 44 -4.88 -4.24 5.39
C LYS A 44 -3.75 -3.21 5.24
N LEU A 45 -3.73 -2.17 6.06
CA LEU A 45 -2.64 -1.18 6.08
C LEU A 45 -1.33 -1.78 6.63
N TRP A 46 -1.43 -2.63 7.67
CA TRP A 46 -0.29 -3.42 8.15
C TRP A 46 0.25 -4.36 7.07
N ALA A 47 -0.63 -5.07 6.35
CA ALA A 47 -0.21 -5.95 5.26
C ALA A 47 0.48 -5.17 4.14
N ALA A 48 0.00 -3.96 3.81
CA ALA A 48 0.64 -3.06 2.86
C ALA A 48 2.09 -2.74 3.27
N ASP A 49 2.33 -2.28 4.51
CA ASP A 49 3.69 -2.04 5.02
C ASP A 49 4.58 -3.29 4.87
N LYS A 50 4.08 -4.46 5.25
CA LYS A 50 4.84 -5.71 5.17
C LYS A 50 5.19 -6.15 3.75
N TYR A 51 4.32 -5.92 2.77
CA TYR A 51 4.68 -6.19 1.37
C TYR A 51 5.70 -5.18 0.83
N LEU A 52 5.63 -3.91 1.25
CA LEU A 52 6.64 -2.90 0.90
C LEU A 52 8.00 -3.22 1.53
N GLU A 53 8.03 -3.77 2.75
CA GLU A 53 9.24 -4.28 3.41
C GLU A 53 9.91 -5.41 2.61
N VAL A 54 9.11 -6.33 2.08
CA VAL A 54 9.59 -7.41 1.20
C VAL A 54 10.20 -6.83 -0.07
N LEU A 55 9.50 -5.90 -0.74
CA LEU A 55 10.01 -5.22 -1.93
C LEU A 55 11.35 -4.52 -1.67
N GLN A 56 11.45 -3.80 -0.56
CA GLN A 56 12.67 -3.11 -0.13
C GLN A 56 13.82 -4.10 0.05
N THR A 57 13.56 -5.24 0.70
CA THR A 57 14.54 -6.30 0.94
C THR A 57 15.00 -6.98 -0.35
N MET A 58 14.10 -7.12 -1.33
CA MET A 58 14.42 -7.65 -2.66
C MET A 58 15.27 -6.68 -3.51
N GLY A 59 15.53 -5.47 -3.04
CA GLY A 59 16.21 -4.42 -3.80
C GLY A 59 15.36 -3.82 -4.93
N VAL A 60 14.06 -4.16 -4.98
CA VAL A 60 13.10 -3.67 -5.97
C VAL A 60 12.56 -2.34 -5.46
N GLY A 61 13.23 -1.25 -5.81
CA GLY A 61 12.82 0.08 -5.35
C GLY A 61 13.94 1.07 -5.09
N ILE A 62 15.18 0.78 -5.50
CA ILE A 62 16.21 1.80 -5.71
C ILE A 62 15.89 2.57 -7.02
N GLU A 63 14.65 3.00 -7.20
CA GLU A 63 14.28 3.92 -8.27
C GLU A 63 14.44 5.34 -7.74
N LYS A 64 14.98 6.25 -8.57
CA LYS A 64 15.03 7.69 -8.32
C LYS A 64 13.61 8.31 -8.35
N ARG A 65 12.69 7.83 -7.51
CA ARG A 65 11.40 8.48 -7.30
C ARG A 65 11.56 9.64 -6.32
N ARG A 66 10.65 10.61 -6.39
CA ARG A 66 10.63 11.77 -5.47
C ARG A 66 10.42 11.37 -4.02
N VAL A 67 9.84 10.20 -3.78
CA VAL A 67 9.57 9.61 -2.47
C VAL A 67 10.12 8.18 -2.48
N GLY A 68 10.91 7.83 -1.47
CA GLY A 68 11.50 6.50 -1.31
C GLY A 68 10.57 5.50 -0.60
N LEU A 69 10.80 4.20 -0.82
CA LEU A 69 10.07 3.14 -0.11
C LEU A 69 10.13 3.28 1.42
N SER A 70 11.27 3.72 1.97
CA SER A 70 11.42 3.95 3.41
C SER A 70 10.45 5.01 3.92
N GLU A 71 10.34 6.14 3.22
CA GLU A 71 9.45 7.26 3.61
C GLU A 71 7.98 6.82 3.55
N ILE A 72 7.61 6.05 2.53
CA ILE A 72 6.26 5.48 2.41
C ILE A 72 5.95 4.56 3.60
N ARG A 73 6.90 3.70 3.98
CA ARG A 73 6.73 2.79 5.13
C ARG A 73 6.65 3.52 6.45
N GLU A 74 7.52 4.51 6.67
CA GLU A 74 7.47 5.37 7.86
C GLU A 74 6.11 6.07 7.98
N PHE A 75 5.57 6.57 6.87
CA PHE A 75 4.24 7.15 6.82
C PHE A 75 3.14 6.14 7.19
N LEU A 76 3.13 4.94 6.60
CA LEU A 76 2.14 3.91 6.91
C LEU A 76 2.23 3.43 8.37
N ALA A 77 3.45 3.30 8.89
CA ALA A 77 3.69 2.96 10.30
C ALA A 77 3.15 4.05 11.23
N GLY A 78 3.36 5.33 10.89
CA GLY A 78 2.77 6.47 11.59
C GLY A 78 1.24 6.38 11.66
N LEU A 79 0.58 6.09 10.54
CA LEU A 79 -0.88 5.90 10.53
C LEU A 79 -1.35 4.75 11.44
N LEU A 80 -0.60 3.66 11.51
CA LEU A 80 -0.92 2.54 12.40
C LEU A 80 -0.73 2.90 13.87
N ILE A 81 0.31 3.67 14.20
CA ILE A 81 0.57 4.15 15.56
C ILE A 81 -0.54 5.12 15.99
N ASP A 82 -0.88 6.09 15.14
CA ASP A 82 -1.94 7.05 15.39
C ASP A 82 -3.29 6.34 15.57
N ALA A 83 -3.57 5.34 14.73
CA ALA A 83 -4.77 4.53 14.85
C ALA A 83 -4.79 3.67 16.13
N ALA A 84 -3.64 3.11 16.53
CA ALA A 84 -3.53 2.33 17.76
C ALA A 84 -3.70 3.19 19.02
N ALA A 85 -3.16 4.41 19.03
CA ALA A 85 -3.31 5.35 20.15
C ALA A 85 -4.77 5.78 20.37
N GLN A 86 -5.60 5.74 19.33
CA GLN A 86 -7.02 6.10 19.39
C GLN A 86 -7.95 4.87 19.54
N ALA A 87 -7.42 3.66 19.37
CA ALA A 87 -8.20 2.42 19.41
C ALA A 87 -8.74 2.07 20.80
N ASP A 88 -8.14 2.60 21.88
CA ASP A 88 -8.66 2.45 23.24
C ASP A 88 -9.99 3.21 23.46
N VAL A 89 -10.42 4.04 22.49
CA VAL A 89 -11.58 4.94 22.60
C VAL A 89 -12.68 4.63 21.57
N ALA A 90 -12.36 4.06 20.41
CA ALA A 90 -13.33 3.75 19.36
C ALA A 90 -12.89 2.57 18.47
N GLU A 91 -13.85 1.73 18.05
CA GLU A 91 -13.60 0.65 17.08
C GLU A 91 -13.18 1.20 15.70
N ASP A 92 -13.77 2.32 15.31
CA ASP A 92 -13.49 3.08 14.10
C ASP A 92 -12.69 4.35 14.43
N VAL A 93 -11.48 4.43 13.89
CA VAL A 93 -10.60 5.59 14.08
C VAL A 93 -10.57 6.43 12.81
N ALA A 94 -10.94 7.71 12.90
CA ALA A 94 -10.85 8.65 11.80
C ALA A 94 -9.47 9.33 11.78
N VAL A 95 -8.63 9.00 10.80
CA VAL A 95 -7.34 9.67 10.60
C VAL A 95 -7.46 10.69 9.49
N GLU A 96 -6.96 11.90 9.75
CA GLU A 96 -6.93 12.99 8.78
C GLU A 96 -5.63 12.95 7.97
N LEU A 97 -5.74 12.90 6.64
CA LEU A 97 -4.59 13.02 5.73
C LEU A 97 -4.57 14.36 5.02
N SER A 98 -3.35 14.87 4.87
CA SER A 98 -3.02 15.94 3.93
C SER A 98 -2.94 15.42 2.50
N VAL A 99 -2.89 16.33 1.53
CA VAL A 99 -2.62 16.02 0.12
C VAL A 99 -1.32 15.23 -0.06
N ALA A 100 -0.28 15.56 0.73
CA ALA A 100 0.98 14.83 0.73
C ALA A 100 0.79 13.40 1.24
N GLY A 101 -0.02 13.19 2.29
CA GLY A 101 -0.37 11.85 2.78
C GLY A 101 -1.14 11.03 1.73
N LEU A 102 -2.04 11.65 0.99
CA LEU A 102 -2.74 10.97 -0.12
C LEU A 102 -1.76 10.57 -1.25
N HIS A 103 -0.74 11.40 -1.51
CA HIS A 103 0.33 11.05 -2.45
C HIS A 103 1.16 9.85 -1.96
N MET A 104 1.47 9.78 -0.66
CA MET A 104 2.15 8.62 -0.06
C MET A 104 1.34 7.33 -0.24
N ILE A 105 0.02 7.38 -0.01
CA ILE A 105 -0.87 6.24 -0.24
C ILE A 105 -0.89 5.82 -1.72
N LYS A 106 -0.88 6.78 -2.64
CA LYS A 106 -0.81 6.49 -4.08
C LYS A 106 0.50 5.81 -4.47
N GLU A 107 1.64 6.29 -3.97
CA GLU A 107 2.92 5.64 -4.25
C GLU A 107 2.97 4.22 -3.66
N ALA A 108 2.47 4.02 -2.43
CA ALA A 108 2.33 2.70 -1.82
C ALA A 108 1.49 1.74 -2.69
N GLU A 109 0.33 2.20 -3.16
CA GLU A 109 -0.56 1.44 -4.03
C GLU A 109 0.13 0.99 -5.33
N LEU A 110 0.86 1.90 -5.98
CA LEU A 110 1.62 1.59 -7.20
C LEU A 110 2.72 0.55 -6.95
N HIS A 111 3.40 0.61 -5.81
CA HIS A 111 4.40 -0.40 -5.44
C HIS A 111 3.76 -1.77 -5.20
N LEU A 112 2.61 -1.82 -4.53
CA LEU A 112 1.87 -3.08 -4.33
C LEU A 112 1.33 -3.67 -5.64
N ASP A 113 0.87 -2.83 -6.56
CA ASP A 113 0.43 -3.30 -7.88
C ASP A 113 1.59 -3.93 -8.66
N ARG A 114 2.77 -3.29 -8.64
CA ARG A 114 4.01 -3.86 -9.21
C ARG A 114 4.40 -5.18 -8.54
N PHE A 115 4.30 -5.27 -7.21
CA PHE A 115 4.57 -6.50 -6.48
C PHE A 115 3.62 -7.63 -6.91
N GLY A 116 2.33 -7.35 -7.06
CA GLY A 116 1.35 -8.29 -7.60
C GLY A 116 1.76 -8.80 -8.99
N ILE A 117 2.14 -7.89 -9.90
CA ILE A 117 2.62 -8.25 -11.23
C ILE A 117 3.86 -9.15 -11.15
N MET A 118 4.87 -8.81 -10.34
CA MET A 118 6.09 -9.62 -10.19
C MET A 118 5.79 -11.05 -9.75
N ARG A 119 4.91 -11.22 -8.75
CA ARG A 119 4.49 -12.55 -8.29
C ARG A 119 3.73 -13.34 -9.35
N THR A 120 2.97 -12.67 -10.22
CA THR A 120 2.32 -13.35 -11.38
C THR A 120 3.30 -13.78 -12.46
N VAL A 121 4.46 -13.12 -12.58
CA VAL A 121 5.52 -13.51 -13.52
C VAL A 121 6.29 -14.72 -13.01
N GLU A 122 6.63 -14.77 -11.72
CA GLU A 122 7.31 -15.91 -11.09
C GLU A 122 6.45 -17.18 -11.05
N SER A 123 5.12 -17.03 -10.94
CA SER A 123 4.18 -18.15 -10.90
C SER A 123 3.78 -18.69 -12.28
N ARG A 124 4.17 -18.02 -13.37
CA ARG A 124 4.01 -18.58 -14.72
C ARG A 124 5.09 -19.64 -14.91
N PRO A 125 4.74 -20.93 -15.15
CA PRO A 125 5.74 -21.91 -15.54
C PRO A 125 6.44 -21.35 -16.77
N SER A 126 7.77 -21.23 -16.71
CA SER A 126 8.54 -20.79 -17.86
C SER A 126 8.14 -21.70 -19.01
N LYS A 127 7.54 -21.10 -20.06
CA LYS A 127 7.42 -21.81 -21.32
C LYS A 127 8.86 -22.03 -21.77
N ASN A 128 9.39 -23.21 -21.46
CA ASN A 128 10.54 -23.77 -22.16
C ASN A 128 10.18 -23.68 -23.64
N TYR A 129 10.67 -22.63 -24.31
CA TYR A 129 10.87 -22.61 -25.74
C TYR A 129 11.95 -23.65 -26.00
N GLY A 130 11.55 -24.93 -25.91
CA GLY A 130 12.29 -26.04 -26.45
C GLY A 130 12.38 -25.78 -27.94
N GLY A 131 13.52 -25.21 -28.34
CA GLY A 131 13.89 -25.02 -29.72
C GLY A 131 13.67 -26.35 -30.43
N LYS A 132 12.69 -26.37 -31.33
CA LYS A 132 12.48 -27.49 -32.22
C LYS A 132 13.59 -27.42 -33.26
N LYS A 133 14.77 -27.98 -32.93
CA LYS A 133 15.71 -28.42 -33.96
C LYS A 133 15.14 -29.69 -34.56
N ARG A 134 14.48 -29.55 -35.71
CA ARG A 134 14.52 -30.49 -36.85
C ARG A 134 13.68 -29.91 -37.98
#